data_AF-A0A5N6Q049-F1
#
_entry.id   AF-A0A5N6Q049-F1
#
_cell.length_a   1.000
_cell.length_b   1.000
_cell.length_c   1.000
_cell.angle_alpha   90.00
_cell.angle_beta   90.00
_cell.angle_gamma   90.00
#
_symmetry.space_group_name_H-M   'P 1'
#
loop_
_entity.id
_entity.type
_entity.pdbx_description
1 polymer ?
#
loop_
_entity_poly.entity_id
_entity_poly.type
_entity_poly.pdbx_seq_one_letter_code
_entity_poly.pdbx_strand_id
1 'polypeptide(L)'
;MILLSGPPSSYSSLLLTHTQFPVELAKSLTFLQREDIAALSGIDPSSSVLDRIQMKYVDDEDGINKFFAAFHMHDVFPVLVIIDDLGEFFDERTCQQKHHSPRGRELAIVRTLALCQNAINHANETGHCMLLLSDTHHGDTPRFLHIYKRWVNSIYTIKGDGIGSYILKSNSVRAKSAKYSISLQYLVLEAIYENEEQSQIC
;
A
#
# COMPACT_ATOMS: atom_id res chain seq x y z
N MET A 1 -4.55 -1.60 -8.72
CA MET A 1 -3.60 -0.97 -7.78
C MET A 1 -4.39 -0.15 -6.76
N ILE A 2 -4.08 -0.30 -5.48
CA ILE A 2 -4.74 0.40 -4.37
C ILE A 2 -3.68 1.19 -3.60
N LEU A 3 -4.04 2.40 -3.14
CA LEU A 3 -3.23 3.18 -2.21
C LEU A 3 -3.91 3.24 -0.84
N LEU A 4 -3.17 2.91 0.20
CA LEU A 4 -3.53 3.10 1.60
C LEU A 4 -2.68 4.22 2.18
N SER A 5 -3.29 5.20 2.84
CA SER A 5 -2.53 6.35 3.32
C SER A 5 -3.00 6.83 4.69
N GLY A 6 -2.06 7.23 5.54
CA GLY A 6 -2.37 7.69 6.90
C GLY A 6 -1.12 8.11 7.67
N PRO A 7 -1.26 8.66 8.88
CA PRO A 7 -0.13 9.03 9.72
C PRO A 7 0.79 7.87 10.14
N PRO A 8 2.05 8.14 10.52
CA PRO A 8 2.98 7.10 10.99
C PRO A 8 2.50 6.37 12.24
N SER A 9 1.78 7.09 13.10
CA SER A 9 1.14 6.53 14.30
C SER A 9 -0.17 5.81 14.00
N SER A 10 -0.71 5.87 12.79
CA SER A 10 -1.91 5.11 12.40
C SER A 10 -1.55 3.81 11.72
N TYR A 11 -0.67 3.01 12.33
CA TYR A 11 -0.64 1.56 12.14
C TYR A 11 -0.74 1.08 10.68
N SER A 12 -0.29 1.82 9.66
CA SER A 12 -0.51 1.45 8.25
C SER A 12 0.24 0.14 7.97
N SER A 13 1.47 0.06 8.50
CA SER A 13 2.30 -1.14 8.54
C SER A 13 1.69 -2.25 9.42
N LEU A 14 0.94 -1.90 10.47
CA LEU A 14 0.30 -2.82 11.41
C LEU A 14 -1.06 -3.34 10.91
N LEU A 15 -1.78 -2.60 10.06
CA LEU A 15 -2.98 -3.07 9.37
C LEU A 15 -2.61 -4.03 8.24
N LEU A 16 -1.47 -3.83 7.59
CA LEU A 16 -0.96 -4.76 6.59
C LEU A 16 -0.49 -6.10 7.20
N THR A 17 -0.19 -6.13 8.51
CA THR A 17 0.35 -7.32 9.19
C THR A 17 -0.64 -7.97 10.17
N HIS A 18 -1.54 -7.21 10.82
CA HIS A 18 -2.57 -7.75 11.72
C HIS A 18 -3.89 -8.03 11.05
N THR A 19 -4.10 -7.62 9.80
CA THR A 19 -5.25 -8.14 9.07
C THR A 19 -4.91 -9.56 8.61
N GLN A 20 -5.61 -10.56 9.12
CA GLN A 20 -5.68 -11.89 8.47
C GLN A 20 -6.26 -11.82 7.05
N PHE A 21 -6.85 -10.66 6.68
CA PHE A 21 -7.59 -10.44 5.45
C PHE A 21 -6.76 -10.66 4.16
N PRO A 22 -5.51 -10.18 4.02
CA PRO A 22 -4.67 -10.49 2.87
C PRO A 22 -4.18 -11.94 2.92
N VAL A 23 -4.02 -12.51 4.12
CA VAL A 23 -3.32 -13.77 4.38
C VAL A 23 -4.20 -14.99 4.17
N GLU A 24 -5.47 -14.95 4.57
CA GLU A 24 -6.41 -16.06 4.34
C GLU A 24 -6.82 -16.18 2.86
N LEU A 25 -6.81 -15.05 2.13
CA LEU A 25 -7.19 -15.00 0.71
C LEU A 25 -6.00 -15.18 -0.26
N ALA A 26 -4.77 -14.84 0.14
CA ALA A 26 -3.61 -14.93 -0.73
C ALA A 26 -2.88 -16.28 -0.59
N LYS A 27 -2.73 -16.99 -1.72
CA LYS A 27 -1.84 -18.16 -1.84
C LYS A 27 -0.37 -17.78 -1.73
N SER A 28 -0.02 -16.54 -2.05
CA SER A 28 1.33 -15.98 -1.97
C SER A 28 1.26 -14.46 -1.84
N LEU A 29 1.95 -13.91 -0.85
CA LEU A 29 2.01 -12.49 -0.53
C LEU A 29 3.46 -12.02 -0.52
N THR A 30 3.81 -10.94 -1.22
CA THR A 30 5.15 -10.36 -1.19
C THR A 30 5.16 -8.97 -0.58
N PHE A 31 5.96 -8.77 0.46
CA PHE A 31 6.22 -7.46 1.05
C PHE A 31 7.54 -6.89 0.51
N LEU A 32 7.50 -5.63 0.10
CA LEU A 32 8.66 -4.82 -0.23
C LEU A 32 8.83 -3.74 0.82
N GLN A 33 9.94 -3.80 1.54
CA GLN A 33 10.27 -2.89 2.64
C GLN A 33 11.71 -2.40 2.50
N ARG A 34 12.00 -1.22 3.06
CA ARG A 34 13.34 -0.65 3.07
C ARG A 34 14.19 -1.15 4.25
N GLU A 35 13.56 -1.32 5.40
CA GLU A 35 14.23 -1.69 6.65
C GLU A 35 13.57 -2.92 7.29
N ASP A 36 14.35 -3.63 8.11
CA ASP A 36 13.89 -4.79 8.88
C ASP A 36 13.07 -4.34 10.10
N ILE A 37 11.84 -3.90 9.82
CA ILE A 37 10.87 -3.60 10.87
C ILE A 37 10.24 -4.93 11.27
N ALA A 38 10.12 -5.20 12.58
CA ALA A 38 9.46 -6.37 13.16
C ALA A 38 7.94 -6.40 12.86
N ALA A 39 7.60 -6.51 11.58
CA ALA A 39 6.28 -6.36 11.00
C ALA A 39 5.34 -7.50 11.44
N LEU A 40 5.87 -8.65 11.88
CA LEU A 40 5.10 -9.83 12.27
C LEU A 40 4.96 -10.01 13.79
N SER A 41 5.17 -8.96 14.59
CA SER A 41 5.04 -9.05 16.06
C SER A 41 3.57 -9.28 16.47
N GLY A 42 3.14 -10.54 16.45
CA GLY A 42 1.79 -10.97 16.80
C GLY A 42 1.30 -12.21 16.06
N ILE A 43 1.97 -12.65 14.98
CA ILE A 43 1.64 -13.90 14.30
C ILE A 43 2.37 -15.05 15.00
N ASP A 44 1.65 -16.13 15.31
CA ASP A 44 2.25 -17.35 15.85
C ASP A 44 3.28 -17.91 14.84
N PRO A 45 4.56 -18.03 15.22
CA PRO A 45 5.61 -18.58 14.36
C PRO A 45 5.33 -20.00 13.86
N SER A 46 4.45 -20.74 14.54
CA SER A 46 4.05 -22.10 14.16
C SER A 46 2.94 -22.15 13.09
N SER A 47 2.41 -21.00 12.68
CA SER A 47 1.34 -20.93 11.68
C SER A 47 1.88 -21.10 10.25
N SER A 48 1.22 -21.99 9.47
CA SER A 48 1.48 -22.19 8.02
C SER A 48 1.24 -20.94 7.14
N VAL A 49 0.82 -19.85 7.77
CA VAL A 49 0.63 -18.53 7.19
C VAL A 49 1.96 -17.90 6.80
N LEU A 50 3.00 -18.05 7.62
CA LEU A 50 4.30 -17.44 7.37
C LEU A 50 4.98 -18.02 6.12
N ASP A 51 4.75 -19.30 5.82
CA ASP A 51 5.27 -19.97 4.63
C ASP A 51 4.73 -19.35 3.31
N ARG A 52 3.61 -18.63 3.37
CA ARG A 52 2.98 -17.97 2.21
C ARG A 52 3.43 -16.52 2.03
N ILE A 53 4.14 -15.97 3.01
CA ILE A 53 4.60 -14.58 3.02
C ILE A 53 6.07 -14.56 2.63
N GLN A 54 6.38 -13.89 1.53
CA GLN A 54 7.74 -13.59 1.12
C GLN A 54 8.06 -12.13 1.47
N MET A 55 9.06 -11.93 2.32
CA MET A 55 9.61 -10.60 2.57
C MET A 55 10.81 -10.37 1.65
N LYS A 56 10.83 -9.22 0.99
CA LYS A 56 11.95 -8.76 0.20
C LYS A 56 12.31 -7.35 0.62
N TYR A 57 13.57 -7.17 1.00
CA TYR A 57 14.10 -5.88 1.36
C TYR A 57 14.74 -5.23 0.14
N VAL A 58 14.38 -3.98 -0.14
CA VAL A 58 14.89 -3.19 -1.27
C VAL A 58 15.28 -1.80 -0.78
N ASP A 59 16.42 -1.29 -1.22
CA ASP A 59 16.99 -0.08 -0.59
C ASP A 59 16.45 1.24 -1.17
N ASP A 60 16.05 1.23 -2.45
CA ASP A 60 15.77 2.43 -3.24
C ASP A 60 14.91 2.17 -4.51
N GLU A 61 14.74 3.22 -5.33
CA GLU A 61 14.12 3.18 -6.67
C GLU A 61 14.62 2.00 -7.52
N ASP A 62 15.93 1.73 -7.55
CA ASP A 62 16.49 0.68 -8.41
C ASP A 62 16.16 -0.71 -7.89
N GLY A 63 16.08 -0.90 -6.59
CA GLY A 63 15.60 -2.13 -5.96
C GLY A 63 14.17 -2.47 -6.38
N ILE A 64 13.26 -1.50 -6.29
CA ILE A 64 11.86 -1.67 -6.74
C ILE A 64 11.81 -1.96 -8.24
N ASN A 65 12.54 -1.18 -9.04
CA ASN A 65 12.52 -1.34 -10.50
C ASN A 65 13.05 -2.72 -10.93
N LYS A 66 14.12 -3.21 -10.30
CA LYS A 66 14.64 -4.56 -10.58
C LYS A 66 13.63 -5.65 -10.21
N PHE A 67 12.95 -5.50 -9.08
CA PHE A 67 11.92 -6.47 -8.66
C PHE A 67 10.78 -6.57 -9.68
N PHE A 68 10.20 -5.44 -10.11
CA PHE A 68 9.09 -5.48 -11.08
C PHE A 68 9.54 -5.78 -12.51
N ALA A 69 10.75 -5.40 -12.91
CA ALA A 69 11.29 -5.78 -14.21
C ALA A 69 11.39 -7.31 -14.36
N ALA A 70 11.71 -8.02 -13.26
CA ALA A 70 11.83 -9.47 -13.24
C ALA A 70 10.49 -10.22 -13.42
N PHE A 71 9.33 -9.55 -13.36
CA PHE A 71 8.02 -10.21 -13.55
C PHE A 71 7.93 -10.93 -14.90
N HIS A 72 8.53 -10.38 -15.95
CA HIS A 72 8.54 -11.02 -17.29
C HIS A 72 9.37 -12.32 -17.35
N MET A 73 10.14 -12.63 -16.30
CA MET A 73 10.97 -13.82 -16.19
C MET A 73 10.37 -14.87 -15.25
N HIS A 74 9.21 -14.60 -14.65
CA HIS A 74 8.57 -15.48 -13.68
C HIS A 74 7.33 -16.17 -14.28
N ASP A 75 7.17 -17.46 -14.00
CA ASP A 75 5.98 -18.23 -14.40
C ASP A 75 4.89 -18.23 -13.32
N VAL A 76 5.26 -17.92 -12.08
CA VAL A 76 4.37 -17.88 -10.92
C VAL A 76 4.46 -16.52 -10.28
N PHE A 77 3.30 -15.89 -10.09
CA PHE A 77 3.18 -14.55 -9.54
C PHE A 77 2.56 -14.57 -8.14
N PRO A 78 2.96 -13.64 -7.26
CA PRO A 78 2.27 -13.43 -6.00
C PRO A 78 0.85 -12.94 -6.25
N VAL A 79 -0.09 -13.33 -5.38
CA VAL A 79 -1.48 -12.86 -5.45
C VAL A 79 -1.57 -11.39 -5.06
N LEU A 80 -0.70 -10.96 -4.15
CA LEU A 80 -0.63 -9.58 -3.67
C LEU A 80 0.84 -9.19 -3.46
N VAL A 81 1.18 -8.00 -3.96
CA VAL A 81 2.43 -7.31 -3.65
C VAL A 81 2.09 -6.08 -2.81
N ILE A 82 2.79 -5.90 -1.70
CA ILE A 82 2.66 -4.75 -0.79
C ILE A 82 3.98 -3.98 -0.83
N ILE A 83 3.92 -2.70 -1.18
CA ILE A 83 5.06 -1.78 -1.02
C ILE A 83 4.76 -0.90 0.19
N ASP A 84 5.55 -1.07 1.25
CA ASP A 84 5.38 -0.30 2.47
C ASP A 84 6.12 1.04 2.37
N ASP A 85 5.38 2.13 2.58
CA ASP A 85 5.78 3.53 2.51
C ASP A 85 6.56 3.88 1.23
N LEU A 86 5.87 3.81 0.09
CA LEU A 86 6.46 4.01 -1.24
C LEU A 86 7.30 5.30 -1.32
N GLY A 87 6.89 6.37 -0.63
CA GLY A 87 7.57 7.66 -0.65
C GLY A 87 9.01 7.64 -0.11
N GLU A 88 9.36 6.66 0.73
CA GLU A 88 10.68 6.53 1.37
C GLU A 88 11.77 5.97 0.45
N PHE A 89 11.41 5.28 -0.62
CA PHE A 89 12.37 4.74 -1.59
C PHE A 89 12.93 5.81 -2.55
N PHE A 90 12.35 7.02 -2.54
CA PHE A 90 12.70 8.10 -3.46
C PHE A 90 13.28 9.28 -2.69
N ASP A 91 14.60 9.23 -2.43
CA ASP A 91 15.33 10.38 -1.88
C ASP A 91 15.39 11.53 -2.89
N GLU A 92 15.05 12.74 -2.45
CA GLU A 92 14.94 13.91 -3.32
C GLU A 92 16.26 14.22 -4.04
N ARG A 93 17.38 14.27 -3.30
CA ARG A 93 18.68 14.64 -3.87
C ARG A 93 19.16 13.60 -4.86
N THR A 94 19.03 12.33 -4.49
CA THR A 94 19.42 11.18 -5.31
C THR A 94 18.62 11.16 -6.61
N CYS A 95 17.30 11.34 -6.54
CA CYS A 95 16.44 11.35 -7.72
C CYS A 95 16.73 12.56 -8.62
N GLN A 96 16.97 13.75 -8.06
CA GLN A 96 17.30 14.94 -8.84
C GLN A 96 18.62 14.78 -9.60
N GLN A 97 19.64 14.19 -8.97
CA GLN A 97 20.93 13.91 -9.59
C GLN A 97 20.79 12.86 -10.69
N LYS A 98 20.19 11.72 -10.38
CA LYS A 98 20.03 10.60 -11.32
C LYS A 98 19.23 10.98 -12.57
N HIS A 99 18.14 11.71 -12.38
CA HIS A 99 17.25 12.11 -13.47
C HIS A 99 17.58 13.50 -14.06
N HIS A 100 18.66 14.13 -13.59
CA HIS A 100 19.11 15.47 -14.03
C HIS A 100 17.98 16.51 -14.07
N SER A 101 17.10 16.51 -13.07
CA SER A 101 15.87 17.31 -13.06
C SER A 101 15.52 17.78 -11.65
N PRO A 102 15.08 19.04 -11.46
CA PRO A 102 14.60 19.52 -10.15
C PRO A 102 13.32 18.80 -9.71
N ARG A 103 12.61 18.13 -10.64
CA ARG A 103 11.44 17.28 -10.36
C ARG A 103 11.80 15.80 -10.41
N GLY A 104 13.07 15.46 -10.18
CA GLY A 104 13.60 14.12 -10.33
C GLY A 104 12.86 13.09 -9.48
N ARG A 105 12.47 13.45 -8.25
CA ARG A 105 11.71 12.57 -7.35
C ARG A 105 10.35 12.19 -7.90
N GLU A 106 9.59 13.18 -8.35
CA GLU A 106 8.26 12.97 -8.94
C GLU A 106 8.35 12.14 -10.23
N LEU A 107 9.38 12.40 -11.05
CA LEU A 107 9.64 11.62 -12.25
C LEU A 107 9.98 10.16 -11.94
N ALA A 108 10.79 9.91 -10.91
CA ALA A 108 11.13 8.57 -10.44
C ALA A 108 9.89 7.80 -9.96
N ILE A 109 9.03 8.44 -9.15
CA ILE A 109 7.77 7.86 -8.67
C ILE A 109 6.87 7.51 -9.86
N VAL A 110 6.67 8.43 -10.81
CA VAL A 110 5.83 8.20 -11.99
C VAL A 110 6.34 7.04 -12.83
N ARG A 111 7.66 6.98 -13.08
CA ARG A 111 8.28 5.88 -13.84
C ARG A 111 8.13 4.53 -13.14
N THR A 112 8.32 4.52 -11.82
CA THR A 112 8.17 3.31 -11.01
C THR A 112 6.72 2.84 -11.00
N LEU A 113 5.74 3.73 -10.81
CA LEU A 113 4.31 3.39 -10.87
C LEU A 113 3.91 2.84 -12.25
N ALA A 114 4.45 3.40 -13.33
CA ALA A 114 4.24 2.89 -14.68
C ALA A 114 4.78 1.46 -14.85
N LEU A 115 6.00 1.22 -14.38
CA LEU A 115 6.61 -0.12 -14.40
C LEU A 115 5.81 -1.12 -13.57
N CYS A 116 5.40 -0.74 -12.36
CA CYS A 116 4.54 -1.54 -11.51
C CYS A 116 3.23 -1.88 -12.21
N GLN A 117 2.56 -0.91 -12.84
CA GLN A 117 1.32 -1.15 -13.56
C GLN A 117 1.51 -2.15 -14.71
N ASN A 118 2.58 -2.01 -15.50
CA ASN A 118 2.89 -2.93 -16.58
C ASN A 118 3.16 -4.35 -16.08
N ALA A 119 3.98 -4.49 -15.03
CA ALA A 119 4.31 -5.78 -14.44
C ALA A 119 3.06 -6.48 -13.87
N ILE A 120 2.19 -5.73 -13.18
CA ILE A 120 0.93 -6.25 -12.65
C ILE A 120 -0.04 -6.62 -13.77
N ASN A 121 -0.13 -5.83 -14.84
CA ASN A 121 -0.95 -6.18 -15.99
C ASN A 121 -0.46 -7.48 -16.63
N HIS A 122 0.85 -7.65 -16.81
CA HIS A 122 1.44 -8.88 -17.33
C HIS A 122 1.14 -10.09 -16.44
N ALA A 123 1.33 -9.97 -15.11
CA ALA A 123 0.97 -11.03 -14.18
C ALA A 123 -0.53 -11.38 -14.22
N ASN A 124 -1.38 -10.41 -14.53
CA ASN A 124 -2.83 -10.62 -14.65
C ASN A 124 -3.26 -11.24 -16.00
N GLU A 125 -2.37 -11.34 -16.98
CA GLU A 125 -2.63 -12.09 -18.22
C GLU A 125 -2.67 -13.61 -17.94
N THR A 126 -1.93 -14.07 -16.93
CA THR A 126 -1.78 -15.50 -16.60
C THR A 126 -2.37 -15.88 -15.24
N GLY A 127 -2.59 -14.92 -14.33
CA GLY A 127 -3.12 -15.16 -12.99
C GLY A 127 -3.84 -13.96 -12.40
N HIS A 128 -3.95 -13.92 -11.08
CA HIS A 128 -4.45 -12.75 -10.35
C HIS A 128 -3.33 -12.18 -9.48
N CYS A 129 -2.95 -10.94 -9.71
CA CYS A 129 -1.94 -10.21 -8.96
C CYS A 129 -2.43 -8.79 -8.67
N MET A 130 -2.45 -8.42 -7.39
CA MET A 130 -2.81 -7.08 -6.93
C MET A 130 -1.58 -6.37 -6.38
N LEU A 131 -1.53 -5.04 -6.57
CA LEU A 131 -0.54 -4.18 -5.92
C LEU A 131 -1.21 -3.23 -4.94
N LEU A 132 -0.76 -3.26 -3.70
CA LEU A 132 -1.12 -2.37 -2.61
C LEU A 132 0.09 -1.51 -2.24
N LEU A 133 -0.11 -0.20 -2.26
CA LEU A 133 0.89 0.80 -1.89
C LEU A 133 0.47 1.39 -0.55
N SER A 134 1.40 1.57 0.38
CA SER A 134 1.18 2.48 1.51
C SER A 134 1.94 3.80 1.31
N ASP A 135 1.37 4.90 1.81
CA ASP A 135 2.03 6.21 1.89
C ASP A 135 1.76 6.81 3.26
N THR A 136 2.79 6.80 4.09
CA THR A 136 2.71 7.31 5.46
C THR A 136 2.97 8.81 5.45
N HIS A 137 2.13 9.63 6.05
CA HIS A 137 2.36 11.09 6.06
C HIS A 137 1.72 11.79 7.26
N HIS A 138 2.38 12.84 7.74
CA HIS A 138 1.80 13.75 8.73
C HIS A 138 0.85 14.73 8.03
N GLY A 139 -0.43 14.39 7.91
CA GLY A 139 -1.44 15.27 7.33
C GLY A 139 -2.73 14.55 6.94
N ASP A 140 -3.62 15.29 6.29
CA ASP A 140 -4.90 14.76 5.78
C ASP A 140 -4.80 14.19 4.35
N THR A 141 -3.69 14.44 3.66
CA THR A 141 -3.53 14.19 2.21
C THR A 141 -2.19 13.51 1.90
N PRO A 142 -2.19 12.39 1.12
CA PRO A 142 -0.98 11.69 0.69
C PRO A 142 0.04 12.64 0.04
N ARG A 143 1.34 12.41 0.28
CA ARG A 143 2.43 13.33 -0.14
C ARG A 143 2.41 13.60 -1.64
N PHE A 144 2.05 12.58 -2.43
CA PHE A 144 2.02 12.61 -3.88
C PHE A 144 0.62 12.35 -4.46
N LEU A 145 -0.44 12.79 -3.76
CA LEU A 145 -1.83 12.52 -4.17
C LEU A 145 -2.11 12.88 -5.65
N HIS A 146 -1.54 13.99 -6.12
CA HIS A 146 -1.71 14.46 -7.50
C HIS A 146 -1.12 13.49 -8.55
N ILE A 147 -0.09 12.72 -8.19
CA ILE A 147 0.46 11.64 -9.00
C ILE A 147 -0.42 10.40 -8.82
N TYR A 148 -0.65 9.97 -7.58
CA TYR A 148 -1.36 8.72 -7.29
C TYR A 148 -2.73 8.63 -7.93
N LYS A 149 -3.52 9.72 -7.93
CA LYS A 149 -4.84 9.78 -8.57
C LYS A 149 -4.85 9.37 -10.04
N ARG A 150 -3.70 9.41 -10.74
CA ARG A 150 -3.58 9.00 -12.14
C ARG A 150 -3.22 7.53 -12.31
N TRP A 151 -2.63 6.90 -11.29
CA TRP A 151 -2.02 5.56 -11.38
C TRP A 151 -2.76 4.50 -10.56
N VAL A 152 -3.53 4.90 -9.54
CA VAL A 152 -4.24 3.97 -8.66
C VAL A 152 -5.75 4.07 -8.86
N ASN A 153 -6.43 2.92 -8.78
CA ASN A 153 -7.88 2.84 -9.02
C ASN A 153 -8.69 3.23 -7.76
N SER A 154 -8.08 3.09 -6.59
CA SER A 154 -8.75 3.33 -5.31
C SER A 154 -7.73 3.86 -4.30
N ILE A 155 -8.14 4.90 -3.59
CA ILE A 155 -7.34 5.53 -2.53
C ILE A 155 -8.16 5.47 -1.25
N TYR A 156 -7.56 4.90 -0.22
CA TYR A 156 -8.14 4.84 1.11
C TYR A 156 -7.26 5.60 2.09
N THR A 157 -7.90 6.40 2.94
CA THR A 157 -7.24 7.17 3.98
C THR A 157 -7.62 6.60 5.34
N ILE A 158 -6.61 6.28 6.17
CA ILE A 158 -6.77 5.88 7.56
C ILE A 158 -6.59 7.12 8.42
N LYS A 159 -7.53 7.32 9.36
CA LYS A 159 -7.41 8.31 10.42
C LYS A 159 -7.64 7.65 11.77
N GLY A 160 -6.90 8.06 12.80
CA GLY A 160 -7.21 7.66 14.17
C GLY A 160 -8.48 8.37 14.66
N ASP A 161 -9.38 7.62 15.30
CA ASP A 161 -10.62 8.15 15.90
C ASP A 161 -10.54 8.24 17.44
N GLY A 162 -9.36 7.98 18.01
CA GLY A 162 -9.12 7.97 19.46
C GLY A 162 -8.51 6.65 19.94
N ILE A 163 -8.78 6.28 21.20
CA ILE A 163 -8.17 5.11 21.86
C ILE A 163 -8.57 3.82 21.12
N GLY A 164 -7.64 3.27 20.33
CA GLY A 164 -7.72 1.94 19.73
C GLY A 164 -8.66 1.76 18.52
N SER A 165 -9.21 2.86 17.96
CA SER A 165 -10.08 2.82 16.79
C SER A 165 -9.61 3.71 15.65
N TYR A 166 -9.94 3.30 14.44
CA TYR A 166 -9.51 3.88 13.18
C TYR A 166 -10.68 4.00 12.21
N ILE A 167 -10.69 5.06 11.43
CA ILE A 167 -11.65 5.27 10.34
C ILE A 167 -10.91 5.12 9.02
N LEU A 168 -11.36 4.16 8.21
CA LEU A 168 -10.96 3.99 6.83
C LEU A 168 -11.94 4.73 5.93
N LYS A 169 -11.47 5.72 5.19
CA LYS A 169 -12.29 6.53 4.27
C LYS A 169 -11.87 6.30 2.83
N SER A 170 -12.84 5.97 1.97
CA SER A 170 -12.63 5.92 0.52
C SER A 170 -12.63 7.34 -0.06
N ASN A 171 -11.65 7.65 -0.92
CA ASN A 171 -11.57 8.93 -1.63
C ASN A 171 -12.38 8.94 -2.95
N SER A 172 -13.47 8.18 -3.00
CA SER A 172 -14.40 8.10 -4.12
C SER A 172 -15.49 9.17 -4.03
N VAL A 173 -16.11 9.49 -5.18
CA VAL A 173 -17.25 10.44 -5.29
C VAL A 173 -18.36 10.11 -4.29
N ARG A 174 -18.69 8.82 -4.12
CA ARG A 174 -19.48 8.35 -2.96
C ARG A 174 -18.51 8.05 -1.83
N ALA A 175 -18.25 9.03 -0.98
CA ALA A 175 -17.38 8.84 0.16
C ALA A 175 -18.04 7.86 1.15
N LYS A 176 -17.52 6.64 1.19
CA LYS A 176 -17.84 5.66 2.24
C LYS A 176 -16.73 5.67 3.28
N SER A 177 -17.12 5.60 4.53
CA SER A 177 -16.18 5.46 5.65
C SER A 177 -16.54 4.22 6.46
N ALA A 178 -15.55 3.54 7.01
CA ALA A 178 -15.77 2.40 7.89
C ALA A 178 -14.90 2.57 9.13
N LYS A 179 -15.49 2.36 10.31
CA LYS A 179 -14.78 2.40 11.58
C LYS A 179 -14.37 1.00 11.98
N TYR A 180 -13.12 0.85 12.35
CA TYR A 180 -12.54 -0.38 12.83
C TYR A 180 -11.89 -0.16 14.19
N SER A 181 -11.88 -1.18 15.03
CA SER A 181 -11.04 -1.23 16.23
C SER A 181 -10.17 -2.48 16.23
N ILE A 182 -9.10 -2.44 17.02
CA ILE A 182 -8.25 -3.61 17.23
C ILE A 182 -8.60 -4.21 18.59
N SER A 183 -9.09 -5.45 18.59
CA SER A 183 -9.35 -6.21 19.81
C SER A 183 -8.70 -7.58 19.69
N LEU A 184 -7.90 -7.97 20.68
CA LEU A 184 -7.20 -9.27 20.71
C LEU A 184 -6.42 -9.57 19.41
N GLN A 185 -5.79 -8.56 18.80
CA GLN A 185 -5.06 -8.63 17.52
C GLN A 185 -5.95 -8.79 16.27
N TYR A 186 -7.28 -8.75 16.41
CA TYR A 186 -8.21 -8.78 15.29
C TYR A 186 -8.68 -7.38 14.93
N LEU A 187 -8.82 -7.13 13.63
CA LEU A 187 -9.50 -5.95 13.12
C LEU A 187 -11.02 -6.19 13.16
N VAL A 188 -11.72 -5.44 14.00
CA VAL A 188 -13.18 -5.54 14.18
C VAL A 188 -13.85 -4.36 13.50
N LEU A 189 -14.78 -4.63 12.58
CA LEU A 189 -15.63 -3.61 11.99
C LEU A 189 -16.68 -3.15 13.01
N GLU A 190 -16.64 -1.88 13.39
CA GLU A 190 -17.60 -1.30 14.33
C GLU A 190 -18.80 -0.67 13.63
N ALA A 191 -18.56 0.06 12.53
CA ALA A 191 -19.59 0.80 11.82
C ALA A 191 -19.21 1.07 10.36
N ILE A 192 -20.22 1.20 9.49
CA ILE A 192 -20.08 1.71 8.12
C ILE A 192 -20.92 2.99 8.02
N TYR A 193 -20.31 4.05 7.52
CA TYR A 193 -20.94 5.33 7.24
C TYR A 193 -20.99 5.55 5.74
N GLU A 194 -22.19 5.75 5.20
CA GLU A 194 -22.39 6.19 3.83
C GLU A 194 -22.74 7.68 3.84
N ASN A 195 -21.89 8.52 3.23
CA ASN A 195 -22.28 9.90 2.99
C ASN A 195 -23.19 9.91 1.75
N GLU A 196 -24.50 10.06 1.97
CA GLU A 196 -25.41 10.55 0.94
C GLU A 196 -25.11 12.04 0.75
N GLU A 197 -24.50 12.42 -0.38
CA GLU A 197 -24.38 13.83 -0.71
C GLU A 197 -25.79 14.44 -0.82
N GLN A 198 -26.11 15.35 0.11
CA GLN A 198 -27.23 16.26 -0.03
C GLN A 198 -27.05 17.03 -1.35
N SER A 199 -27.96 16.78 -2.28
CA SER A 199 -28.18 17.62 -3.45
C SER A 199 -28.67 18.99 -2.97
N GLN A 200 -27.77 19.90 -2.63
CA GLN A 200 -28.10 21.32 -2.58
C GLN A 200 -27.75 21.94 -3.93
N ILE A 201 -28.76 21.91 -4.79
CA ILE A 201 -28.91 22.82 -5.93
C ILE A 201 -29.03 24.23 -5.32
N CYS A 202 -28.10 25.11 -5.67
CA CYS A 202 -28.28 26.56 -5.65
C CYS A 202 -27.95 27.08 -7.05
#